data_AF-A0A7X7JP86-F1
#
_entry.id   AF-A0A7X7JP86-F1
#
_cell.length_a   1.000
_cell.length_b   1.000
_cell.length_c   1.000
_cell.angle_alpha   90.00
_cell.angle_beta   90.00
_cell.angle_gamma   90.00
#
_symmetry.space_group_name_H-M   'P 1'
#
loop_
_entity.id
_entity.type
_entity.pdbx_description
1 polymer ?
#
loop_
_entity_poly.entity_id
_entity_poly.type
_entity_poly.pdbx_seq_one_letter_code
_entity_poly.pdbx_strand_id
1 'polypeptide(L)'
;GANELVLDMIKSIGGPDNVAAWYEAARVEKPRIPGFGHRVYKAYDPRARVLQPLALALAAENPELADLVATAGALEKVVVADLGAQKKVFPNVDYYSGLVYAGLGIPRGLFTPLFAVSRVAGWTARVLEYMENNRIFRPRAVYTGPLRQKYTDIALRPDS
;
A
#
# COMPACT_ATOMS: atom_id res chain seq x y z
N GLY A 1 6.49 1.42 1.66
CA GLY A 1 5.90 2.28 0.63
C GLY A 1 4.42 2.47 0.91
N ALA A 2 3.57 1.49 0.57
CA ALA A 2 2.13 1.59 0.84
C ALA A 2 1.81 1.74 2.35
N ASN A 3 2.46 0.97 3.20
CA ASN A 3 2.36 1.06 4.66
C ASN A 3 2.89 2.39 5.25
N GLU A 4 3.98 2.92 4.69
CA GLU A 4 4.53 4.23 5.07
C GLU A 4 3.54 5.37 4.76
N LEU A 5 2.82 5.30 3.63
CA LEU A 5 1.77 6.27 3.28
C LEU A 5 0.56 6.16 4.20
N VAL A 6 0.20 4.94 4.61
CA VAL A 6 -0.89 4.72 5.59
C VAL A 6 -0.52 5.35 6.93
N LEU A 7 0.69 5.10 7.43
CA LEU A 7 1.11 5.64 8.72
C LEU A 7 1.10 7.18 8.72
N ASP A 8 1.57 7.81 7.64
CA ASP A 8 1.51 9.27 7.48
C ASP A 8 0.09 9.80 7.42
N MET A 9 -0.77 9.11 6.68
CA MET A 9 -2.18 9.46 6.61
C MET A 9 -2.80 9.43 8.01
N ILE A 10 -2.61 8.36 8.77
CA ILE A 10 -3.16 8.23 10.13
C ILE A 10 -2.61 9.34 11.04
N LYS A 11 -1.29 9.61 10.99
CA LYS A 11 -0.68 10.71 11.75
C LYS A 11 -1.25 12.08 11.37
N SER A 12 -1.54 12.31 10.09
CA SER A 12 -2.08 13.58 9.60
C SER A 12 -3.51 13.88 10.06
N ILE A 13 -4.26 12.86 10.48
CA ILE A 13 -5.63 13.03 11.00
C ILE A 13 -5.59 13.68 12.39
N GLY A 14 -4.54 13.43 13.18
CA GLY A 14 -4.36 14.05 14.49
C GLY A 14 -5.37 13.59 15.55
N GLY A 15 -5.83 12.34 15.49
CA GLY A 15 -6.65 11.71 16.52
C GLY A 15 -8.00 11.16 16.03
N PRO A 16 -8.65 10.27 16.81
CA PRO A 16 -9.87 9.58 16.40
C PRO A 16 -11.06 10.52 16.20
N ASP A 17 -11.14 11.62 16.95
CA ASP A 17 -12.26 12.57 16.88
C ASP A 17 -12.26 13.38 15.56
N ASN A 18 -11.10 13.52 14.93
CA ASN A 18 -10.94 14.25 13.67
C ASN A 18 -11.25 13.40 12.43
N VAL A 19 -11.43 12.09 12.59
CA VAL A 19 -11.59 11.14 11.47
C VAL A 19 -12.77 11.48 10.59
N ALA A 20 -13.93 11.85 11.15
CA ALA A 20 -15.13 12.15 10.37
C ALA A 20 -14.90 13.34 9.44
N ALA A 21 -14.42 14.46 9.99
CA ALA A 21 -14.13 15.66 9.22
C ALA A 21 -13.04 15.43 8.17
N TRP A 22 -11.98 14.70 8.54
CA TRP A 22 -10.90 14.34 7.62
C TRP A 22 -11.41 13.46 6.47
N TYR A 23 -12.25 12.46 6.77
CA TYR A 23 -12.79 11.56 5.77
C TYR A 23 -13.66 12.29 4.76
N GLU A 24 -14.58 13.15 5.22
CA GLU A 24 -15.43 13.96 4.33
C GLU A 24 -14.58 14.80 3.37
N ALA A 25 -13.57 15.50 3.88
CA ALA A 25 -12.63 16.27 3.04
C ALA A 25 -11.89 15.36 2.05
N ALA A 26 -11.39 14.21 2.50
CA ALA A 26 -10.71 13.24 1.65
C ALA A 26 -11.61 12.69 0.55
N ARG A 27 -12.93 12.53 0.78
CA ARG A 27 -13.87 12.05 -0.23
C ARG A 27 -14.12 13.04 -1.36
N VAL A 28 -13.99 14.34 -1.10
CA VAL A 28 -14.09 15.39 -2.13
C VAL A 28 -12.86 15.39 -3.03
N GLU A 29 -11.66 15.28 -2.46
CA GLU A 29 -10.40 15.42 -3.21
C GLU A 29 -9.87 14.09 -3.79
N LYS A 30 -10.02 12.98 -3.08
CA LYS A 30 -9.30 11.72 -3.35
C LYS A 30 -10.21 10.50 -3.24
N PRO A 31 -10.52 9.80 -4.34
CA PRO A 31 -11.38 8.62 -4.28
C PRO A 31 -10.69 7.39 -3.65
N ARG A 32 -9.38 7.43 -3.38
CA ARG A 32 -8.60 6.29 -2.87
C ARG A 32 -7.96 6.62 -1.53
N ILE A 33 -8.34 5.86 -0.50
CA ILE A 33 -7.73 5.90 0.82
C ILE A 33 -6.58 4.88 0.87
N PRO A 34 -5.33 5.30 1.14
CA PRO A 34 -4.21 4.39 1.35
C PRO A 34 -4.55 3.24 2.32
N GLY A 35 -4.08 2.03 2.00
CA GLY A 35 -4.36 0.84 2.81
C GLY A 35 -5.76 0.25 2.63
N PHE A 36 -6.63 0.85 1.82
CA PHE A 36 -7.93 0.28 1.46
C PHE A 36 -7.98 -0.22 0.03
N GLY A 37 -8.70 -1.33 -0.14
CA GLY A 37 -8.90 -2.01 -1.40
C GLY A 37 -7.75 -2.96 -1.74
N HIS A 38 -8.10 -3.99 -2.51
CA HIS A 38 -7.16 -4.99 -2.97
C HIS A 38 -7.54 -5.46 -4.38
N ARG A 39 -6.53 -5.80 -5.20
CA ARG A 39 -6.78 -6.31 -6.56
C ARG A 39 -7.54 -7.63 -6.54
N VAL A 40 -7.26 -8.47 -5.55
CA VAL A 40 -7.85 -9.82 -5.39
C VAL A 40 -8.97 -9.86 -4.34
N TYR A 41 -8.79 -9.18 -3.19
CA TYR A 41 -9.75 -9.30 -2.08
C TYR A 41 -10.89 -8.30 -2.27
N LYS A 42 -12.13 -8.81 -2.27
CA LYS A 42 -13.39 -8.04 -2.26
C LYS A 42 -14.08 -8.08 -0.91
N ALA A 43 -13.31 -8.48 0.11
CA ALA A 43 -13.67 -8.62 1.50
C ALA A 43 -12.44 -8.22 2.33
N TYR A 44 -12.56 -8.27 3.65
CA TYR A 44 -11.47 -8.02 4.57
C TYR A 44 -10.24 -8.88 4.25
N ASP A 45 -9.06 -8.28 4.14
CA ASP A 45 -7.83 -9.02 3.88
C ASP A 45 -7.50 -9.90 5.10
N PRO A 46 -7.34 -11.23 4.93
CA PRO A 46 -7.08 -12.12 6.05
C PRO A 46 -5.80 -11.75 6.81
N ARG A 47 -4.82 -11.14 6.15
CA ARG A 47 -3.58 -10.70 6.79
C ARG A 47 -3.80 -9.45 7.64
N ALA A 48 -4.63 -8.52 7.19
CA ALA A 48 -5.03 -7.36 7.98
C ALA A 48 -5.76 -7.78 9.26
N ARG A 49 -6.60 -8.82 9.16
CA ARG A 49 -7.32 -9.40 10.30
C ARG A 49 -6.40 -9.99 11.38
N VAL A 50 -5.20 -10.44 10.99
CA VAL A 50 -4.17 -10.91 11.94
C VAL A 50 -3.35 -9.75 12.49
N LEU A 51 -3.05 -8.73 11.68
CA LEU A 51 -2.22 -7.60 12.10
C LEU A 51 -2.96 -6.61 13.02
N GLN A 52 -4.27 -6.45 12.89
CA GLN A 52 -5.05 -5.54 13.73
C GLN A 52 -4.96 -5.90 15.24
N PRO A 53 -5.19 -7.17 15.67
CA PRO A 53 -4.98 -7.56 17.07
C PRO A 53 -3.55 -7.32 17.57
N LEU A 54 -2.54 -7.51 16.71
CA LEU A 54 -1.14 -7.27 17.07
C LEU A 54 -0.87 -5.77 17.30
N ALA A 55 -1.41 -4.91 16.44
CA ALA A 55 -1.32 -3.46 16.61
C ALA A 55 -2.00 -3.01 17.92
N LEU A 56 -3.17 -3.58 18.24
CA LEU A 56 -3.88 -3.32 19.50
C LEU A 56 -3.07 -3.78 20.73
N ALA A 57 -2.44 -4.96 20.66
CA ALA A 57 -1.60 -5.47 21.74
C ALA A 57 -0.38 -4.57 21.99
N LEU A 58 0.32 -4.14 20.92
CA LEU A 58 1.45 -3.22 21.03
C LEU A 58 1.03 -1.83 21.56
N ALA A 59 -0.19 -1.40 21.24
CA ALA A 59 -0.73 -0.12 21.70
C ALA A 59 -1.02 -0.11 23.21
N ALA A 60 -1.26 -1.26 23.83
CA ALA A 60 -1.58 -1.34 25.27
C ALA A 60 -0.44 -0.80 26.16
N GLU A 61 0.80 -0.83 25.67
CA GLU A 61 1.99 -0.40 26.40
C GLU A 61 2.57 0.93 25.88
N ASN A 62 1.98 1.52 24.83
CA ASN A 62 2.49 2.73 24.17
C ASN A 62 1.36 3.73 23.89
N PRO A 63 1.24 4.82 24.68
CA PRO A 63 0.17 5.82 24.53
C PRO A 63 0.14 6.51 23.16
N GLU A 64 1.30 6.81 22.56
CA GLU A 64 1.36 7.43 21.23
C GLU A 64 0.82 6.46 20.16
N LEU A 65 1.17 5.18 20.27
CA LEU A 65 0.65 4.16 19.36
C LEU A 65 -0.85 3.92 19.59
N ALA A 66 -1.32 4.00 20.84
CA ALA A 66 -2.73 3.83 21.17
C ALA A 66 -3.62 4.85 20.45
N ASP A 67 -3.22 6.12 20.41
CA ASP A 67 -3.96 7.15 19.67
C ASP A 67 -3.97 6.88 18.16
N LEU A 68 -2.84 6.46 17.58
CA LEU A 68 -2.75 6.09 16.16
C LEU A 68 -3.62 4.87 15.82
N VAL A 69 -3.64 3.84 16.68
CA VAL A 69 -4.46 2.64 16.49
C VAL A 69 -5.94 2.96 16.66
N ALA A 70 -6.31 3.81 17.63
CA ALA A 70 -7.69 4.28 17.80
C ALA A 70 -8.16 5.07 16.56
N THR A 71 -7.32 5.97 16.05
CA THR A 71 -7.57 6.73 14.82
C THR A 71 -7.75 5.81 13.61
N ALA A 72 -6.88 4.81 13.45
CA ALA A 72 -6.98 3.83 12.37
C ALA A 72 -8.27 2.99 12.44
N GLY A 73 -8.67 2.58 13.65
CA GLY A 73 -9.92 1.83 13.86
C GLY A 73 -11.16 2.68 13.60
N ALA A 74 -11.15 3.95 13.99
CA ALA A 74 -12.23 4.89 13.69
C ALA A 74 -12.34 5.13 12.16
N LEU A 75 -11.22 5.37 11.48
CA LEU A 75 -11.20 5.55 10.02
C LEU A 75 -11.69 4.30 9.28
N GLU A 76 -11.29 3.11 9.72
CA GLU A 76 -11.78 1.85 9.14
C GLU A 76 -13.30 1.74 9.23
N LYS A 77 -13.90 2.04 10.37
CA LYS A 77 -15.36 1.98 10.52
C LYS A 77 -16.06 2.89 9.52
N VAL A 78 -15.60 4.13 9.38
CA VAL A 78 -16.18 5.11 8.46
C VAL A 78 -16.02 4.68 7.00
N VAL A 79 -14.81 4.26 6.60
CA VAL A 79 -14.52 3.84 5.21
C VAL A 79 -15.31 2.58 4.84
N VAL A 80 -15.38 1.58 5.74
CA VAL A 80 -16.10 0.33 5.49
C VAL A 80 -17.61 0.56 5.44
N ALA A 81 -18.14 1.46 6.27
CA ALA A 81 -19.56 1.83 6.22
C ALA A 81 -19.94 2.50 4.88
N ASP A 82 -19.12 3.43 4.38
CA ASP A 82 -19.37 4.12 3.10
C ASP A 82 -19.09 3.22 1.88
N LEU A 83 -17.92 2.58 1.83
CA LEU A 83 -17.42 1.93 0.61
C LEU A 83 -17.44 0.40 0.64
N GLY A 84 -17.60 -0.22 1.81
CA GLY A 84 -17.52 -1.67 1.98
C GLY A 84 -18.67 -2.41 1.29
N ALA A 85 -19.91 -1.97 1.49
CA ALA A 85 -21.08 -2.63 0.91
C ALA A 85 -21.14 -2.46 -0.61
N GLN A 86 -21.00 -1.21 -1.09
CA GLN A 86 -21.22 -0.83 -2.50
C GLN A 86 -19.99 -1.07 -3.38
N LYS A 87 -18.79 -0.72 -2.90
CA LYS A 87 -17.56 -0.77 -3.71
C LYS A 87 -16.61 -1.91 -3.34
N LYS A 88 -16.96 -2.72 -2.33
CA LYS A 88 -16.13 -3.83 -1.83
C LYS A 88 -14.73 -3.40 -1.44
N VAL A 89 -14.63 -2.23 -0.82
CA VAL A 89 -13.38 -1.63 -0.36
C VAL A 89 -13.22 -1.92 1.13
N PHE A 90 -12.16 -2.65 1.46
CA PHE A 90 -11.83 -3.12 2.82
C PHE A 90 -10.34 -2.89 3.08
N PRO A 91 -9.90 -2.83 4.35
CA PRO A 91 -8.49 -2.67 4.67
C PRO A 91 -7.68 -3.86 4.13
N ASN A 92 -6.52 -3.56 3.59
CA ASN A 92 -5.53 -4.53 3.15
C ASN A 92 -4.40 -4.67 4.19
N VAL A 93 -3.49 -5.62 3.96
CA VAL A 93 -2.36 -5.88 4.88
C VAL A 93 -1.55 -4.64 5.25
N ASP A 94 -1.39 -3.69 4.31
CA ASP A 94 -0.56 -2.51 4.53
C ASP A 94 -1.19 -1.57 5.57
N TYR A 95 -2.51 -1.62 5.74
CA TYR A 95 -3.26 -0.73 6.63
C TYR A 95 -2.79 -0.82 8.09
N TYR A 96 -2.62 -2.05 8.60
CA TYR A 96 -2.16 -2.28 9.97
C TYR A 96 -0.66 -2.55 10.08
N SER A 97 0.01 -2.99 9.01
CA SER A 97 1.44 -3.33 9.07
C SER A 97 2.32 -2.16 9.54
N GLY A 98 2.04 -0.94 9.09
CA GLY A 98 2.79 0.24 9.50
C GLY A 98 2.66 0.57 10.98
N LEU A 99 1.47 0.35 11.56
CA LEU A 99 1.22 0.52 12.99
C LEU A 99 1.96 -0.54 13.82
N VAL A 100 1.96 -1.80 13.35
CA VAL A 100 2.73 -2.87 13.99
C VAL A 100 4.23 -2.54 13.97
N TYR A 101 4.78 -2.15 12.82
CA TYR A 101 6.20 -1.81 12.72
C TYR A 101 6.58 -0.60 13.57
N ALA A 102 5.72 0.44 13.61
CA ALA A 102 5.90 1.58 14.50
C ALA A 102 5.88 1.15 15.98
N GLY A 103 4.95 0.27 16.37
CA GLY A 103 4.89 -0.27 17.72
C GLY A 103 6.08 -1.12 18.13
N LEU A 104 6.75 -1.75 17.17
CA LEU A 104 8.01 -2.47 17.36
C LEU A 104 9.24 -1.54 17.36
N GLY A 105 9.07 -0.23 17.24
CA GLY A 105 10.16 0.74 17.19
C GLY A 105 10.99 0.70 15.90
N ILE A 106 10.46 0.11 14.84
CA ILE A 106 11.18 -0.03 13.57
C ILE A 106 11.21 1.31 12.84
N PRO A 107 12.38 1.81 12.42
CA PRO A 107 12.48 3.02 11.62
C PRO A 107 11.65 2.93 10.34
N ARG A 108 10.92 3.99 10.02
CA ARG A 108 10.01 4.05 8.88
C ARG A 108 10.65 3.66 7.54
N GLY A 109 11.89 4.10 7.31
CA GLY A 109 12.66 3.76 6.10
C GLY A 109 12.94 2.26 5.92
N LEU A 110 12.74 1.45 6.96
CA LEU A 110 12.95 0.00 6.95
C LEU A 110 11.66 -0.81 6.73
N PHE A 111 10.50 -0.17 6.60
CA PHE A 111 9.23 -0.87 6.41
C PHE A 111 9.21 -1.68 5.10
N THR A 112 9.66 -1.07 4.00
CA THR A 112 9.74 -1.77 2.69
C THR A 112 10.84 -2.85 2.68
N PRO A 113 12.06 -2.61 3.18
CA PRO A 113 13.06 -3.66 3.37
C PRO A 113 12.55 -4.86 4.20
N LEU A 114 11.82 -4.63 5.29
CA LEU A 114 11.29 -5.71 6.12
C LEU A 114 10.25 -6.56 5.38
N PHE A 115 9.38 -5.91 4.59
CA PHE A 115 8.49 -6.63 3.69
C PHE A 115 9.28 -7.47 2.67
N ALA A 116 10.36 -6.92 2.09
CA ALA A 116 11.21 -7.66 1.16
C ALA A 116 11.84 -8.90 1.82
N VAL A 117 12.36 -8.80 3.04
CA VAL A 117 12.90 -9.94 3.80
C VAL A 117 11.88 -11.07 3.92
N SER A 118 10.63 -10.76 4.29
CA SER A 118 9.57 -11.77 4.33
C SER A 118 9.26 -12.36 2.95
N ARG A 119 9.33 -11.54 1.88
CA ARG A 119 9.04 -11.97 0.51
C ARG A 119 10.13 -12.84 -0.12
N VAL A 120 11.39 -12.76 0.33
CA VAL A 120 12.51 -13.55 -0.20
C VAL A 120 12.18 -15.04 -0.23
N ALA A 121 11.62 -15.61 0.86
CA ALA A 121 11.26 -17.03 0.87
C ALA A 121 10.27 -17.39 -0.25
N GLY A 122 9.28 -16.53 -0.51
CA GLY A 122 8.33 -16.73 -1.59
C GLY A 122 8.94 -16.53 -2.98
N TRP A 123 9.85 -15.55 -3.15
CA TRP A 123 10.58 -15.37 -4.41
C TRP A 123 11.46 -16.57 -4.72
N THR A 124 12.23 -17.06 -3.75
CA THR A 124 13.06 -18.25 -3.90
C THR A 124 12.22 -19.47 -4.26
N ALA A 125 11.10 -19.71 -3.56
CA ALA A 125 10.20 -20.81 -3.89
C ALA A 125 9.65 -20.72 -5.32
N ARG A 126 9.28 -19.52 -5.79
CA ARG A 126 8.83 -19.31 -7.19
C ARG A 126 9.95 -19.52 -8.20
N VAL A 127 11.18 -19.11 -7.90
CA VAL A 127 12.34 -19.36 -8.78
C VAL A 127 12.60 -20.85 -8.90
N LEU A 128 12.61 -21.58 -7.78
CA LEU A 128 12.80 -23.04 -7.78
C LEU A 128 11.70 -23.75 -8.58
N GLU A 129 10.43 -23.44 -8.32
CA GLU A 129 9.28 -24.00 -9.06
C GLU A 129 9.37 -23.71 -10.58
N TYR A 130 9.78 -22.51 -10.95
CA TYR A 130 9.92 -22.13 -12.36
C TYR A 130 11.10 -22.84 -13.03
N MET A 131 12.20 -23.10 -12.30
CA MET A 131 13.38 -23.78 -12.83
C MET A 131 13.12 -25.24 -13.20
N GLU A 132 12.17 -25.92 -12.55
CA GLU A 132 11.77 -27.30 -12.88
C GLU A 132 11.25 -27.44 -14.32
N ASN A 133 10.58 -26.41 -14.83
CA ASN A 133 10.03 -26.37 -16.19
C ASN A 133 10.36 -25.03 -16.88
N ASN A 134 11.65 -24.69 -16.88
CA ASN A 134 12.13 -23.38 -17.28
C ASN A 134 11.78 -23.03 -18.74
N ARG A 135 11.21 -21.83 -18.95
CA ARG A 135 10.93 -21.29 -20.29
C ARG A 135 11.23 -19.80 -20.36
N ILE A 136 12.36 -19.44 -20.98
CA ILE A 136 12.82 -18.06 -21.11
C ILE A 136 11.72 -17.07 -21.52
N PHE A 137 11.60 -15.98 -20.78
CA PHE A 137 10.66 -14.90 -21.08
C PHE A 137 11.14 -14.09 -22.30
N ARG A 138 10.34 -14.09 -23.37
CA ARG A 138 10.57 -13.28 -24.59
C ARG A 138 9.27 -12.53 -24.98
N PRO A 139 8.85 -11.53 -24.19
CA PRO A 139 7.68 -10.72 -24.55
C PRO A 139 7.91 -9.97 -25.86
N ARG A 140 6.84 -9.73 -26.61
CA ARG A 140 6.87 -8.92 -27.84
C ARG A 140 6.27 -7.54 -27.56
N ALA A 141 6.75 -6.54 -28.28
CA ALA A 141 6.16 -5.21 -28.31
C ALA A 141 5.55 -4.95 -29.70
N VAL A 142 4.43 -4.22 -29.73
CA VAL A 142 3.86 -3.70 -30.97
C VAL A 142 4.50 -2.33 -31.22
N TYR A 143 5.23 -2.19 -32.31
CA TYR A 143 5.84 -0.92 -32.69
C TYR A 143 4.81 -0.01 -33.37
N THR A 144 4.55 1.16 -32.78
CA THR A 144 3.65 2.20 -33.30
C THR A 144 4.37 3.50 -33.62
N GLY A 145 5.70 3.49 -33.61
CA GLY A 145 6.52 4.65 -33.91
C GLY A 145 6.61 4.94 -35.42
N PRO A 146 7.15 6.10 -35.80
CA PRO A 146 7.37 6.43 -37.20
C PRO A 146 8.48 5.57 -37.80
N LEU A 147 8.16 4.84 -38.87
CA LEU A 147 9.12 4.01 -39.58
C LEU A 147 10.04 4.85 -40.49
N ARG A 148 11.25 4.33 -40.74
CA ARG A 148 12.19 4.84 -41.76
C ARG A 148 12.51 6.34 -41.62
N GLN A 149 12.56 6.85 -40.39
CA GLN A 149 13.04 8.21 -40.15
C GLN A 149 14.47 8.34 -40.68
N LYS A 150 14.71 9.40 -41.47
CA LYS A 150 16.07 9.73 -41.89
C LYS A 150 16.80 10.32 -40.67
N TYR A 151 17.97 9.79 -40.38
CA TYR A 151 18.83 10.38 -39.37
C TYR A 151 19.30 11.76 -39.86
N THR A 152 19.07 12.79 -39.05
CA THR A 152 19.62 14.13 -39.26
C THR A 152 20.72 14.36 -38.23
N ASP A 153 21.91 14.72 -38.72
CA ASP A 153 23.02 15.10 -37.85
C ASP A 153 22.60 16.24 -36.91
N ILE A 154 23.11 16.24 -35.68
CA ILE A 154 22.73 17.23 -34.68
C ILE A 154 22.98 18.67 -35.16
N ALA A 155 24.04 18.91 -35.92
CA ALA A 155 24.37 20.23 -36.48
C ALA A 155 23.40 20.68 -37.59
N LEU A 156 22.60 19.77 -38.14
CA LEU A 156 21.62 20.02 -39.21
C LEU A 156 20.17 20.02 -38.71
N ARG A 157 19.97 19.86 -37.40
CA ARG A 157 18.63 19.95 -36.80
C ARG A 157 18.28 21.43 -36.62
N PRO A 158 17.01 21.83 -36.86
CA PRO A 158 16.59 23.19 -36.55
C PRO A 158 16.73 23.46 -35.06
N ASP A 159 17.22 24.65 -34.70
CA ASP A 159 17.24 25.12 -33.32
C ASP A 159 15.79 25.18 -32.79
N SER A 160 15.54 24.47 -31.69
CA SER A 160 14.24 24.43 -31.00
C SER A 160 14.07 25.61 -30.06
#